data_AF-A0A7K2AND3-F1
#
_entry.id   AF-A0A7K2AND3-F1
#
_cell.length_a   1.000
_cell.length_b   1.000
_cell.length_c   1.000
_cell.angle_alpha   90.00
_cell.angle_beta   90.00
_cell.angle_gamma   90.00
#
_symmetry.space_group_name_H-M   'P 1'
#
loop_
_entity.id
_entity.type
_entity.pdbx_description
1 polymer ?
#
loop_
_entity_poly.entity_id
_entity_poly.type
_entity_poly.pdbx_seq_one_letter_code
_entity_poly.pdbx_strand_id
1 'polypeptide(L)'
;NVIVTSYNRNFPKRNDGDPATLAFVTSPETVIALALAGTVDFDPIGGTLTNDRGEPVALAEPSGIELPPDGFDPGEDTFVAPPADGSAVDVRVSPDSERIQLLEPFAPWDGSDYKDLPVIAKAKGKCTTDHISAAGPWLRYRGHLENISGNLYLGVVNGFGSSNGDRSYDVGHGKNQITGEIQPLPDIAREYHEAGLRWVFIGDSNTGEGSSREHAAMEPRFRGCVLALARSFARIHETNLKKQGVLALTFADPADYERIGEDDRIAVSGLADLAPDQPVTVEVTAPDGAVWAFEAHHTLSDEQIEWFRAGSALNIIRSRAGQQA
;
A
#
# COMPACT_ATOMS: atom_id res chain seq x y z
N ASN A 1 3.68 -23.89 -11.76
CA ASN A 1 3.02 -24.13 -10.46
C ASN A 1 1.60 -23.59 -10.57
N VAL A 2 0.56 -24.37 -10.24
CA VAL A 2 -0.85 -23.94 -10.34
C VAL A 2 -1.54 -24.19 -9.01
N ILE A 3 -2.29 -23.19 -8.54
CA ILE A 3 -3.14 -23.32 -7.37
C ILE A 3 -4.55 -22.83 -7.70
N VAL A 4 -5.56 -23.52 -7.18
CA VAL A 4 -6.96 -23.12 -7.28
C VAL A 4 -7.50 -22.96 -5.87
N THR A 5 -8.13 -21.82 -5.59
CA THR A 5 -8.61 -21.48 -4.24
C THR A 5 -10.04 -20.96 -4.29
N SER A 6 -10.76 -21.11 -3.18
CA SER A 6 -12.07 -20.48 -2.95
C SER A 6 -11.97 -19.15 -2.22
N TYR A 7 -10.82 -18.49 -2.32
CA TYR A 7 -10.57 -17.17 -1.75
C TYR A 7 -11.12 -16.08 -2.67
N ASN A 8 -10.64 -14.84 -2.56
CA ASN A 8 -11.15 -13.71 -3.33
C ASN A 8 -10.06 -12.90 -4.06
N ARG A 9 -8.79 -13.34 -4.00
CA ARG A 9 -7.64 -12.63 -4.59
C ARG A 9 -6.59 -13.61 -5.12
N ASN A 10 -5.99 -13.29 -6.25
CA ASN A 10 -4.97 -14.10 -6.93
C ASN A 10 -3.81 -13.28 -7.51
N PHE A 11 -3.40 -12.20 -6.84
CA PHE A 11 -2.23 -11.42 -7.28
C PHE A 11 -0.93 -12.27 -7.22
N PRO A 12 0.06 -12.01 -8.09
CA PRO A 12 1.34 -12.71 -8.06
C PRO A 12 1.99 -12.70 -6.66
N LYS A 13 2.64 -13.81 -6.27
CA LYS A 13 3.30 -14.02 -4.97
C LYS A 13 2.39 -13.99 -3.74
N ARG A 14 1.07 -13.77 -3.87
CA ARG A 14 0.19 -13.52 -2.71
C ARG A 14 0.05 -14.72 -1.77
N ASN A 15 -0.09 -15.92 -2.34
CA ASN A 15 -0.46 -17.11 -1.57
C ASN A 15 0.78 -17.85 -1.02
N ASP A 16 1.88 -17.85 -1.77
CA ASP A 16 3.07 -18.67 -1.50
C ASP A 16 4.41 -17.91 -1.69
N GLY A 17 4.38 -16.64 -2.11
CA GLY A 17 5.58 -15.86 -2.38
C GLY A 17 6.22 -16.07 -3.77
N ASP A 18 5.72 -17.01 -4.58
CA ASP A 18 6.30 -17.36 -5.88
C ASP A 18 5.62 -16.58 -7.03
N PRO A 19 6.37 -15.80 -7.84
CA PRO A 19 5.81 -15.06 -8.97
C PRO A 19 5.38 -15.95 -10.14
N ALA A 20 5.89 -17.18 -10.24
CA ALA A 20 5.55 -18.13 -11.29
C ALA A 20 4.28 -18.95 -11.01
N THR A 21 3.69 -18.79 -9.82
CA THR A 21 2.43 -19.45 -9.46
C THR A 21 1.25 -18.84 -10.20
N LEU A 22 0.53 -19.66 -10.96
CA LEU A 22 -0.75 -19.30 -11.56
C LEU A 22 -1.87 -19.62 -10.55
N ALA A 23 -2.45 -18.57 -9.97
CA ALA A 23 -3.51 -18.69 -8.97
C ALA A 23 -4.89 -18.39 -9.59
N PHE A 24 -5.83 -19.32 -9.42
CA PHE A 24 -7.22 -19.17 -9.86
C PHE A 24 -8.16 -19.11 -8.66
N VAL A 25 -9.24 -18.34 -8.81
CA VAL A 25 -10.31 -18.19 -7.82
C VAL A 25 -11.61 -18.74 -8.39
N THR A 26 -12.28 -19.61 -7.65
CA THR A 26 -13.57 -20.20 -8.03
C THR A 26 -14.36 -20.62 -6.78
N SER A 27 -15.49 -21.30 -6.94
CA SER A 27 -16.30 -21.78 -5.81
C SER A 27 -15.65 -22.97 -5.07
N PRO A 28 -15.94 -23.18 -3.77
CA PRO A 28 -15.39 -24.31 -3.00
C PRO A 28 -15.62 -25.68 -3.65
N GLU A 29 -16.80 -25.92 -4.20
CA GLU A 29 -17.15 -27.18 -4.86
C GLU A 29 -16.32 -27.42 -6.12
N THR A 30 -16.05 -26.36 -6.91
CA THR A 30 -15.18 -26.45 -8.08
C THR A 30 -13.73 -26.72 -7.67
N VAL A 31 -13.25 -26.13 -6.56
CA VAL A 31 -11.91 -26.42 -6.02
C VAL A 31 -11.79 -27.91 -5.71
N ILE A 32 -12.78 -28.53 -5.06
CA ILE A 32 -12.77 -29.96 -4.75
C ILE A 32 -12.78 -30.81 -6.02
N ALA A 33 -13.62 -30.49 -6.99
CA ALA A 33 -13.68 -31.22 -8.27
C ALA A 33 -12.33 -31.22 -8.99
N LEU A 34 -11.68 -30.05 -9.10
CA LEU A 34 -10.36 -29.92 -9.74
C LEU A 34 -9.25 -30.56 -8.92
N ALA A 35 -9.34 -30.54 -7.58
CA ALA A 35 -8.39 -31.21 -6.70
C ALA A 35 -8.45 -32.74 -6.83
N LEU A 36 -9.66 -33.31 -6.95
CA LEU A 36 -9.85 -34.73 -7.25
C LEU A 36 -9.32 -35.11 -8.63
N ALA A 37 -9.50 -34.22 -9.62
CA ALA A 37 -9.01 -34.44 -10.98
C ALA A 37 -7.48 -34.28 -11.12
N GLY A 38 -6.86 -33.47 -10.26
CA GLY A 38 -5.43 -33.15 -10.33
C GLY A 38 -5.04 -32.28 -11.52
N THR A 39 -6.00 -31.70 -12.25
CA THR A 39 -5.78 -30.83 -13.41
C THR A 39 -6.85 -29.75 -13.51
N VAL A 40 -6.50 -28.59 -14.07
CA VAL A 40 -7.43 -27.48 -14.34
C VAL A 40 -8.22 -27.63 -15.65
N ASP A 41 -7.84 -28.60 -16.48
CA ASP A 41 -8.52 -28.89 -17.75
C ASP A 41 -9.78 -29.77 -17.59
N PHE A 42 -10.06 -30.22 -16.37
CA PHE A 42 -11.21 -31.07 -16.08
C PHE A 42 -12.49 -30.25 -16.03
N ASP A 43 -13.49 -30.65 -16.81
CA ASP A 43 -14.86 -30.12 -16.75
C ASP A 43 -15.69 -30.95 -15.75
N PRO A 44 -16.05 -30.39 -14.57
CA PRO A 44 -16.83 -31.12 -13.56
C PRO A 44 -18.27 -31.45 -13.99
N ILE A 45 -18.81 -30.79 -15.03
CA ILE A 45 -20.19 -30.98 -15.48
C ILE A 45 -20.28 -32.16 -16.46
N GLY A 46 -19.40 -32.19 -17.47
CA GLY A 46 -19.42 -33.22 -18.52
C GLY A 46 -18.38 -34.34 -18.36
N GLY A 47 -17.38 -34.15 -17.49
CA GLY A 47 -16.24 -35.06 -17.36
C GLY A 47 -16.46 -36.25 -16.42
N THR A 48 -15.59 -37.24 -16.54
CA THR A 48 -15.52 -38.40 -15.63
C THR A 48 -14.11 -38.59 -15.09
N LEU A 49 -13.99 -39.00 -13.84
CA LEU A 49 -12.75 -39.45 -13.20
C LEU A 49 -12.68 -40.98 -13.19
N THR A 50 -11.49 -41.54 -12.98
CA THR A 50 -11.31 -42.99 -12.87
C THR A 50 -11.18 -43.40 -11.41
N ASN A 51 -11.97 -44.36 -10.96
CA ASN A 51 -11.87 -44.91 -9.60
C ASN A 51 -10.76 -45.98 -9.48
N ASP A 52 -10.53 -46.50 -8.27
CA ASP A 52 -9.52 -47.54 -7.99
C ASP A 52 -9.76 -48.87 -8.74
N ARG A 53 -10.93 -49.07 -9.34
CA ARG A 53 -11.29 -50.24 -10.15
C ARG A 53 -11.12 -50.00 -11.65
N GLY A 54 -10.71 -48.81 -12.07
CA GLY A 54 -10.58 -48.44 -13.48
C GLY A 54 -11.90 -48.02 -14.14
N GLU A 55 -12.96 -47.79 -13.37
CA GLU A 55 -14.28 -47.44 -13.88
C GLU A 55 -14.45 -45.90 -13.96
N PRO A 56 -15.11 -45.38 -15.01
CA PRO A 56 -15.42 -43.95 -15.12
C PRO A 56 -16.53 -43.55 -14.12
N VAL A 57 -16.32 -42.44 -13.42
CA VAL A 57 -17.21 -41.87 -12.41
C VAL A 57 -17.44 -40.40 -12.73
N ALA A 58 -18.68 -40.02 -13.01
CA ALA A 58 -19.08 -38.62 -13.10
C ALA A 58 -19.25 -38.02 -11.69
N LEU A 59 -18.90 -36.75 -11.52
CA LEU A 59 -19.18 -36.03 -10.27
C LEU A 59 -20.65 -35.59 -10.29
N ALA A 60 -21.42 -36.02 -9.30
CA ALA A 60 -22.78 -35.53 -9.12
C ALA A 60 -22.77 -34.07 -8.65
N GLU A 61 -23.78 -33.29 -9.05
CA GLU A 61 -23.97 -31.93 -8.56
C GLU A 61 -24.11 -31.96 -7.02
N PRO A 62 -23.30 -31.20 -6.28
CA PRO A 62 -23.35 -31.21 -4.83
C PRO A 62 -24.66 -30.59 -4.36
N SER A 63 -25.35 -31.30 -3.46
CA SER A 63 -26.48 -30.76 -2.70
C SER A 63 -26.17 -30.84 -1.22
N GLY A 64 -26.66 -29.88 -0.45
CA GLY A 64 -26.36 -29.77 0.97
C GLY A 64 -27.48 -29.11 1.73
N ILE A 65 -27.44 -29.28 3.05
CA ILE A 65 -28.30 -28.54 3.97
C ILE A 65 -27.71 -27.13 4.11
N GLU A 66 -28.50 -26.09 3.80
CA GLU A 66 -28.05 -24.70 3.85
C GLU A 66 -27.73 -24.24 5.28
N LEU A 67 -28.60 -24.60 6.24
CA LEU A 67 -28.41 -24.33 7.67
C LEU A 67 -28.71 -25.60 8.48
N PRO A 68 -27.89 -25.97 9.48
CA PRO A 68 -28.14 -27.14 10.30
C PRO A 68 -29.55 -27.11 10.92
N PRO A 69 -30.38 -28.15 10.77
CA PRO A 69 -31.77 -28.15 11.22
C PRO A 69 -31.89 -28.05 12.75
N ASP A 70 -30.89 -28.57 13.46
CA ASP A 70 -30.81 -28.55 14.92
C ASP A 70 -30.07 -27.31 15.47
N GLY A 71 -29.68 -26.38 14.60
CA GLY A 71 -28.86 -25.21 14.93
C GLY A 71 -27.35 -25.48 14.87
N PHE A 72 -26.56 -24.42 15.00
CA PHE A 72 -25.09 -24.52 15.04
C PHE A 72 -24.63 -25.05 16.41
N ASP A 73 -23.64 -25.94 16.40
CA ASP A 73 -22.89 -26.29 17.61
C ASP A 73 -22.15 -25.03 18.11
N PRO A 74 -22.37 -24.59 19.37
CA PRO A 74 -21.72 -23.40 19.90
C PRO A 74 -20.19 -23.57 20.02
N GLY A 75 -19.69 -24.81 20.05
CA GLY A 75 -18.26 -25.09 20.14
C GLY A 75 -17.61 -24.60 21.44
N GLU A 76 -16.31 -24.33 21.37
CA GLU A 76 -15.55 -23.75 22.47
C GLU A 76 -15.73 -22.22 22.53
N ASP A 77 -15.97 -21.69 23.73
CA ASP A 77 -16.01 -20.25 23.94
C ASP A 77 -14.59 -19.66 23.86
N THR A 78 -14.29 -19.07 22.70
CA THR A 78 -13.02 -18.41 22.40
C THR A 78 -13.10 -16.90 22.60
N PHE A 79 -14.26 -16.37 23.01
CA PHE A 79 -14.46 -14.95 23.23
C PHE A 79 -14.00 -14.55 24.63
N VAL A 80 -13.20 -13.49 24.70
CA VAL A 80 -12.80 -12.88 25.97
C VAL A 80 -13.50 -11.53 26.08
N ALA A 81 -14.50 -11.46 26.95
CA ALA A 81 -15.19 -10.21 27.22
C ALA A 81 -14.26 -9.19 27.92
N PRO A 82 -14.39 -7.89 27.64
CA PRO A 82 -13.71 -6.88 28.44
C PRO A 82 -14.23 -6.93 29.90
N PRO A 83 -13.39 -6.59 30.89
CA PRO A 83 -13.84 -6.50 32.27
C PRO A 83 -14.93 -5.41 32.41
N ALA A 84 -15.90 -5.64 33.30
CA ALA A 84 -16.98 -4.68 33.55
C ALA A 84 -16.45 -3.34 34.10
N ASP A 85 -15.34 -3.39 34.84
CA ASP A 85 -14.57 -2.21 35.26
C ASP A 85 -13.14 -2.32 34.72
N GLY A 86 -12.79 -1.42 33.81
CA GLY A 86 -11.48 -1.35 33.18
C GLY A 86 -10.51 -0.39 33.89
N SER A 87 -10.89 0.25 34.99
CA SER A 87 -10.08 1.34 35.60
C SER A 87 -8.71 0.88 36.11
N ALA A 88 -8.56 -0.41 36.40
CA ALA A 88 -7.30 -1.02 36.85
C ALA A 88 -6.47 -1.64 35.71
N VAL A 89 -6.97 -1.61 34.46
CA VAL A 89 -6.26 -2.17 33.30
C VAL A 89 -5.15 -1.20 32.90
N ASP A 90 -3.92 -1.68 32.98
CA ASP A 90 -2.72 -0.95 32.57
C ASP A 90 -2.10 -1.62 31.34
N VAL A 91 -2.09 -0.89 30.21
CA VAL A 91 -1.53 -1.37 28.94
C VAL A 91 -0.11 -0.80 28.79
N ARG A 92 0.89 -1.66 29.00
CA ARG A 92 2.31 -1.28 28.91
C ARG A 92 2.94 -1.83 27.64
N VAL A 93 3.68 -0.97 26.95
CA VAL A 93 4.53 -1.35 25.81
C VAL A 93 5.98 -1.29 26.27
N SER A 94 6.72 -2.39 26.12
CA SER A 94 8.16 -2.40 26.42
C SER A 94 8.90 -1.50 25.43
N PRO A 95 9.82 -0.62 25.88
CA PRO A 95 10.61 0.22 24.97
C PRO A 95 11.53 -0.60 24.06
N ASP A 96 11.92 -1.81 24.50
CA ASP A 96 12.79 -2.72 23.73
C ASP A 96 11.99 -3.77 22.93
N SER A 97 10.67 -3.57 22.78
CA SER A 97 9.82 -4.52 22.04
C SER A 97 10.11 -4.42 20.54
N GLU A 98 10.49 -5.54 19.91
CA GLU A 98 10.60 -5.60 18.45
C GLU A 98 9.24 -5.75 17.74
N ARG A 99 8.14 -5.89 18.50
CA ARG A 99 6.80 -6.22 17.97
C ARG A 99 5.82 -5.05 18.01
N ILE A 100 5.88 -4.26 19.08
CA ILE A 100 4.96 -3.16 19.36
C ILE A 100 5.78 -1.92 19.71
N GLN A 101 5.55 -0.81 19.03
CA GLN A 101 6.20 0.49 19.23
C GLN A 101 5.11 1.53 19.48
N LEU A 102 5.30 2.42 20.46
CA LEU A 102 4.42 3.57 20.62
C LEU A 102 4.64 4.52 19.43
N LEU A 103 3.55 5.04 18.86
CA LEU A 103 3.64 5.98 17.76
C LEU A 103 4.07 7.37 18.28
N GLU A 104 5.09 7.92 17.64
CA GLU A 104 5.43 9.33 17.80
C GLU A 104 4.56 10.19 16.87
N PRO A 105 4.04 11.34 17.34
CA PRO A 105 3.28 12.25 16.50
C PRO A 105 4.11 12.73 15.30
N PHE A 106 3.56 12.64 14.09
CA PHE A 106 4.21 13.23 12.92
C PHE A 106 4.28 14.75 13.03
N ALA A 107 5.36 15.32 12.51
CA ALA A 107 5.56 16.78 12.50
C ALA A 107 4.43 17.49 11.74
N PRO A 108 3.87 18.59 12.27
CA PRO A 108 2.95 19.46 11.53
C PRO A 108 3.57 20.04 10.26
N TRP A 109 2.71 20.51 9.36
CA TRP A 109 3.18 21.27 8.21
C TRP A 109 3.82 22.59 8.67
N ASP A 110 4.92 22.97 8.01
CA ASP A 110 5.76 24.12 8.38
C ASP A 110 5.21 25.48 7.88
N GLY A 111 4.06 25.47 7.20
CA GLY A 111 3.46 26.67 6.61
C GLY A 111 4.05 27.05 5.26
N SER A 112 5.01 26.30 4.73
CA SER A 112 5.73 26.61 3.49
C SER A 112 5.36 25.68 2.34
N ASP A 113 5.48 26.21 1.13
CA ASP A 113 5.45 25.42 -0.09
C ASP A 113 6.54 24.36 -0.12
N TYR A 114 6.28 23.26 -0.83
CA TYR A 114 7.29 22.23 -1.06
C TYR A 114 8.24 22.65 -2.16
N LYS A 115 9.53 22.44 -1.93
CA LYS A 115 10.60 22.86 -2.84
C LYS A 115 11.63 21.75 -2.94
N ASP A 116 12.19 21.61 -4.13
CA ASP A 116 13.37 20.77 -4.39
C ASP A 116 13.23 19.32 -3.90
N LEU A 117 12.03 18.73 -4.02
CA LEU A 117 11.80 17.35 -3.60
C LEU A 117 12.43 16.39 -4.62
N PRO A 118 13.37 15.51 -4.22
CA PRO A 118 13.83 14.43 -5.06
C PRO A 118 12.72 13.40 -5.26
N VAL A 119 12.69 12.81 -6.46
CA VAL A 119 11.86 11.66 -6.76
C VAL A 119 12.56 10.40 -6.24
N ILE A 120 11.94 9.69 -5.29
CA ILE A 120 12.51 8.43 -4.77
C ILE A 120 12.34 7.29 -5.78
N ALA A 121 11.19 7.24 -6.46
CA ALA A 121 10.83 6.24 -7.45
C ALA A 121 9.61 6.70 -8.26
N LYS A 122 9.49 6.13 -9.47
CA LYS A 122 8.30 6.24 -10.32
C LYS A 122 7.76 4.84 -10.59
N ALA A 123 6.62 4.49 -10.00
CA ALA A 123 6.05 3.15 -10.17
C ALA A 123 5.53 2.96 -11.60
N LYS A 124 6.00 1.93 -12.29
CA LYS A 124 5.54 1.56 -13.64
C LYS A 124 4.42 0.54 -13.56
N GLY A 125 3.25 0.87 -14.10
CA GLY A 125 2.10 -0.01 -14.11
C GLY A 125 1.54 -0.26 -12.71
N LYS A 126 1.14 -1.50 -12.43
CA LYS A 126 0.37 -1.83 -11.23
C LYS A 126 1.18 -1.67 -9.93
N CYS A 127 0.78 -0.72 -9.09
CA CYS A 127 1.33 -0.51 -7.74
C CYS A 127 0.25 -0.80 -6.67
N THR A 128 0.26 -2.00 -6.07
CA THR A 128 -0.69 -2.38 -5.02
C THR A 128 -0.17 -2.02 -3.63
N THR A 129 -1.02 -2.07 -2.61
CA THR A 129 -0.56 -1.96 -1.23
C THR A 129 0.44 -3.04 -0.83
N ASP A 130 0.44 -4.23 -1.46
CA ASP A 130 1.44 -5.27 -1.20
C ASP A 130 2.79 -4.94 -1.89
N HIS A 131 2.81 -4.11 -2.93
CA HIS A 131 4.04 -3.56 -3.50
C HIS A 131 4.65 -2.47 -2.61
N ILE A 132 3.79 -1.70 -1.93
CA ILE A 132 4.19 -0.61 -1.03
C ILE A 132 4.59 -1.12 0.35
N SER A 133 3.78 -2.00 0.95
CA SER A 133 3.96 -2.55 2.29
C SER A 133 3.55 -4.01 2.32
N ALA A 134 4.53 -4.90 2.19
CA ALA A 134 4.30 -6.32 1.99
C ALA A 134 3.64 -7.00 3.22
N ALA A 135 2.92 -8.09 2.94
CA ALA A 135 2.38 -8.98 3.97
C ALA A 135 3.37 -10.10 4.34
N GLY A 136 2.88 -11.33 4.51
CA GLY A 136 3.70 -12.50 4.83
C GLY A 136 4.54 -12.31 6.10
N PRO A 137 5.88 -12.46 6.04
CA PRO A 137 6.74 -12.38 7.22
C PRO A 137 6.66 -11.02 7.93
N TRP A 138 6.34 -9.94 7.21
CA TRP A 138 6.23 -8.59 7.76
C TRP A 138 5.03 -8.38 8.68
N LEU A 139 4.06 -9.31 8.68
CA LEU A 139 2.92 -9.24 9.61
C LEU A 139 3.36 -9.27 11.08
N ARG A 140 4.52 -9.84 11.38
CA ARG A 140 5.08 -9.80 12.75
C ARG A 140 5.32 -8.37 13.23
N TYR A 141 5.69 -7.44 12.34
CA TYR A 141 6.05 -6.06 12.71
C TYR A 141 4.90 -5.05 12.59
N ARG A 142 3.65 -5.52 12.41
CA ARG A 142 2.49 -4.63 12.24
C ARG A 142 2.26 -3.62 13.36
N GLY A 143 2.69 -3.92 14.58
CA GLY A 143 2.61 -2.98 15.70
C GLY A 143 3.87 -2.11 15.87
N HIS A 144 4.87 -2.24 15.02
CA HIS A 144 6.16 -1.55 15.13
C HIS A 144 6.50 -0.84 13.83
N LEU A 145 6.23 0.47 13.77
CA LEU A 145 6.28 1.26 12.53
C LEU A 145 7.67 1.29 11.89
N GLU A 146 8.73 1.42 12.69
CA GLU A 146 10.09 1.46 12.16
C GLU A 146 10.51 0.12 11.52
N ASN A 147 10.29 -0.99 12.23
CA ASN A 147 10.61 -2.33 11.73
C ASN A 147 9.82 -2.70 10.48
N ILE A 148 8.52 -2.38 10.41
CA ILE A 148 7.74 -2.67 9.21
C ILE A 148 8.13 -1.78 8.02
N SER A 149 8.58 -0.54 8.27
CA SER A 149 9.11 0.37 7.24
C SER A 149 10.37 -0.18 6.54
N GLY A 150 10.98 -1.25 7.06
CA GLY A 150 12.03 -1.99 6.36
C GLY A 150 11.54 -2.70 5.09
N ASN A 151 10.23 -2.68 4.80
CA ASN A 151 9.65 -3.25 3.59
C ASN A 151 9.12 -2.22 2.58
N LEU A 152 9.27 -0.93 2.89
CA LEU A 152 8.75 0.17 2.13
C LEU A 152 9.15 0.08 0.65
N TYR A 153 8.16 -0.09 -0.22
CA TYR A 153 8.30 -0.18 -1.68
C TYR A 153 9.14 -1.36 -2.20
N LEU A 154 9.40 -2.41 -1.40
CA LEU A 154 10.15 -3.60 -1.85
C LEU A 154 9.55 -4.31 -3.07
N GLY A 155 8.25 -4.14 -3.33
CA GLY A 155 7.57 -4.72 -4.49
C GLY A 155 7.35 -3.75 -5.65
N VAL A 156 7.82 -2.50 -5.57
CA VAL A 156 7.60 -1.49 -6.61
C VAL A 156 8.50 -1.75 -7.81
N VAL A 157 7.93 -1.73 -9.02
CA VAL A 157 8.67 -1.74 -10.28
C VAL A 157 9.00 -0.30 -10.65
N ASN A 158 10.28 0.08 -10.63
CA ASN A 158 10.72 1.43 -10.93
C ASN A 158 10.80 1.69 -12.45
N GLY A 159 10.06 2.68 -12.92
CA GLY A 159 9.86 3.03 -14.33
C GLY A 159 11.03 3.76 -14.99
N PHE A 160 11.92 4.37 -14.21
CA PHE A 160 13.13 5.01 -14.72
C PHE A 160 14.11 4.01 -15.35
N GLY A 161 14.00 2.74 -14.97
CA GLY A 161 14.82 1.66 -15.52
C GLY A 161 14.45 1.21 -16.95
N SER A 162 13.75 2.02 -17.74
CA SER A 162 13.37 1.62 -19.11
C SER A 162 13.46 2.70 -20.18
N SER A 163 13.71 3.96 -19.83
CA SER A 163 13.71 5.06 -20.80
C SER A 163 15.04 5.26 -21.53
N ASN A 164 16.18 4.82 -20.96
CA ASN A 164 17.52 5.01 -21.54
C ASN A 164 18.22 3.72 -22.02
N GLY A 165 17.50 2.61 -22.16
CA GLY A 165 17.97 1.43 -22.90
C GLY A 165 19.07 0.56 -22.27
N ASP A 166 19.72 0.97 -21.18
CA ASP A 166 20.89 0.23 -20.64
C ASP A 166 20.82 -0.11 -19.14
N ARG A 167 19.74 0.28 -18.45
CA ARG A 167 19.62 0.05 -17.00
C ARG A 167 18.18 -0.24 -16.60
N SER A 168 17.89 -1.49 -16.22
CA SER A 168 16.66 -1.88 -15.53
C SER A 168 16.90 -2.02 -14.03
N TYR A 169 16.04 -1.43 -13.21
CA TYR A 169 16.08 -1.66 -11.77
C TYR A 169 15.54 -3.05 -11.45
N ASP A 170 16.20 -3.73 -10.50
CA ASP A 170 15.57 -4.82 -9.79
C ASP A 170 14.31 -4.29 -9.07
N VAL A 171 13.30 -5.16 -8.91
CA VAL A 171 12.08 -4.80 -8.16
C VAL A 171 12.47 -4.31 -6.76
N GLY A 172 11.87 -3.20 -6.34
CA GLY A 172 12.15 -2.58 -5.04
C GLY A 172 13.46 -1.79 -4.98
N HIS A 173 14.13 -1.52 -6.10
CA HIS A 173 15.36 -0.72 -6.15
C HIS A 173 15.15 0.63 -6.86
N GLY A 174 15.99 1.60 -6.52
CA GLY A 174 16.05 2.90 -7.16
C GLY A 174 17.44 3.52 -7.04
N LYS A 175 17.60 4.72 -7.59
CA LYS A 175 18.81 5.53 -7.42
C LYS A 175 18.65 6.44 -6.21
N ASN A 176 19.59 6.35 -5.28
CA ASN A 176 19.69 7.30 -4.19
C ASN A 176 20.20 8.65 -4.72
N GLN A 177 19.35 9.67 -4.73
CA GLN A 177 19.68 11.03 -5.16
C GLN A 177 20.76 11.75 -4.31
N ILE A 178 21.10 11.26 -3.12
CA ILE A 178 22.21 11.81 -2.30
C ILE A 178 23.55 11.20 -2.75
N THR A 179 23.62 9.87 -2.89
CA THR A 179 24.89 9.16 -3.14
C THR A 179 25.11 8.82 -4.62
N GLY A 180 24.06 8.80 -5.42
CA GLY A 180 24.05 8.32 -6.80
C GLY A 180 24.02 6.78 -6.94
N GLU A 181 24.01 6.04 -5.83
CA GLU A 181 24.07 4.58 -5.83
C GLU A 181 22.70 3.93 -6.08
N ILE A 182 22.71 2.73 -6.66
CA ILE A 182 21.50 1.91 -6.77
C ILE A 182 21.41 1.00 -5.55
N GLN A 183 20.29 1.06 -4.86
CA GLN A 183 20.05 0.30 -3.63
C GLN A 183 18.55 0.07 -3.41
N PRO A 184 18.16 -0.80 -2.44
CA PRO A 184 16.76 -1.01 -2.09
C PRO A 184 16.07 0.27 -1.65
N LEU A 185 14.82 0.48 -2.09
CA LEU A 185 14.01 1.65 -1.74
C LEU A 185 13.82 1.86 -0.22
N PRO A 186 13.71 0.82 0.64
CA PRO A 186 13.69 1.04 2.09
C PRO A 186 14.97 1.70 2.63
N ASP A 187 16.13 1.35 2.07
CA ASP A 187 17.41 1.92 2.48
C ASP A 187 17.54 3.37 2.03
N ILE A 188 17.17 3.67 0.78
CA ILE A 188 17.11 5.06 0.28
C ILE A 188 16.19 5.92 1.16
N ALA A 189 14.99 5.41 1.47
CA ALA A 189 14.02 6.14 2.27
C ALA A 189 14.52 6.37 3.72
N ARG A 190 15.26 5.40 4.27
CA ARG A 190 15.94 5.55 5.58
C ARG A 190 17.04 6.61 5.52
N GLU A 191 17.92 6.56 4.52
CA GLU A 191 18.98 7.56 4.37
C GLU A 191 18.42 8.98 4.18
N TYR A 192 17.35 9.13 3.40
CA TYR A 192 16.65 10.41 3.27
C TYR A 192 16.08 10.89 4.60
N HIS A 193 15.44 10.00 5.35
CA HIS A 193 14.91 10.31 6.66
C HIS A 193 16.02 10.76 7.64
N GLU A 194 17.14 10.01 7.71
CA GLU A 194 18.30 10.33 8.55
C GLU A 194 18.97 11.66 8.14
N ALA A 195 18.94 12.00 6.85
CA ALA A 195 19.40 13.28 6.32
C ALA A 195 18.39 14.44 6.46
N GLY A 196 17.18 14.18 6.98
CA GLY A 196 16.10 15.18 7.05
C GLY A 196 15.53 15.59 5.68
N LEU A 197 15.75 14.79 4.65
CA LEU A 197 15.32 15.06 3.28
C LEU A 197 13.88 14.60 3.05
N ARG A 198 13.02 15.55 2.68
CA ARG A 198 11.65 15.27 2.22
C ARG A 198 11.69 14.82 0.77
N TRP A 199 10.80 13.92 0.37
CA TRP A 199 10.79 13.37 -0.99
C TRP A 199 9.38 13.12 -1.52
N VAL A 200 9.31 12.82 -2.82
CA VAL A 200 8.08 12.52 -3.56
C VAL A 200 8.12 11.12 -4.18
N PHE A 201 6.98 10.43 -4.14
CA PHE A 201 6.73 9.21 -4.90
C PHE A 201 5.82 9.49 -6.10
N ILE A 202 6.17 8.95 -7.27
CA ILE A 202 5.35 9.06 -8.48
C ILE A 202 4.64 7.73 -8.76
N GLY A 203 3.32 7.75 -8.81
CA GLY A 203 2.47 6.59 -9.09
C GLY A 203 1.88 6.61 -10.50
N ASP A 204 1.64 5.42 -11.06
CA ASP A 204 0.83 5.26 -12.27
C ASP A 204 -0.68 5.23 -11.88
N SER A 205 -1.49 4.51 -12.64
CA SER A 205 -2.92 4.40 -12.49
C SER A 205 -3.31 3.45 -11.36
N ASN A 206 -4.35 3.83 -10.59
CA ASN A 206 -4.88 3.07 -9.47
C ASN A 206 -3.82 2.69 -8.41
N THR A 207 -2.92 3.63 -8.12
CA THR A 207 -1.84 3.46 -7.14
C THR A 207 -2.41 3.16 -5.76
N GLY A 208 -1.88 2.12 -5.09
CA GLY A 208 -2.34 1.65 -3.80
C GLY A 208 -3.56 0.73 -3.86
N GLU A 209 -3.82 0.07 -5.00
CA GLU A 209 -4.89 -0.94 -5.12
C GLU A 209 -4.71 -2.07 -4.09
N GLY A 210 -5.82 -2.59 -3.57
CA GLY A 210 -5.83 -3.89 -2.89
C GLY A 210 -6.25 -3.81 -1.42
N SER A 211 -5.30 -4.03 -0.50
CA SER A 211 -5.60 -4.16 0.93
C SER A 211 -5.77 -2.81 1.61
N SER A 212 -6.52 -2.75 2.71
CA SER A 212 -6.79 -1.49 3.44
C SER A 212 -5.65 -1.02 4.36
N ARG A 213 -4.46 -1.63 4.25
CA ARG A 213 -3.34 -1.44 5.18
C ARG A 213 -2.91 0.03 5.24
N GLU A 214 -3.11 0.67 6.38
CA GLU A 214 -2.67 2.06 6.59
C GLU A 214 -1.14 2.20 6.63
N HIS A 215 -0.41 1.11 6.91
CA HIS A 215 1.05 1.07 6.83
C HIS A 215 1.59 1.50 5.46
N ALA A 216 0.85 1.24 4.38
CA ALA A 216 1.23 1.74 3.05
C ALA A 216 1.24 3.28 2.93
N ALA A 217 0.65 4.01 3.89
CA ALA A 217 0.75 5.46 4.03
C ALA A 217 1.62 5.90 5.22
N MET A 218 1.61 5.15 6.33
CA MET A 218 2.41 5.46 7.52
C MET A 218 3.91 5.26 7.27
N GLU A 219 4.31 4.20 6.56
CA GLU A 219 5.73 3.91 6.29
C GLU A 219 6.36 4.99 5.39
N PRO A 220 5.76 5.41 4.25
CA PRO A 220 6.26 6.56 3.50
C PRO A 220 6.35 7.82 4.37
N ARG A 221 5.30 8.14 5.14
CA ARG A 221 5.27 9.34 5.97
C ARG A 221 6.37 9.33 7.04
N PHE A 222 6.57 8.18 7.68
CA PHE A 222 7.61 7.95 8.66
C PHE A 222 8.99 8.16 8.05
N ARG A 223 9.22 7.68 6.82
CA ARG A 223 10.48 7.83 6.09
C ARG A 223 10.64 9.15 5.33
N GLY A 224 9.78 10.15 5.56
CA GLY A 224 9.96 11.51 5.01
C GLY A 224 9.23 11.80 3.69
N CYS A 225 8.33 10.92 3.24
CA CYS A 225 7.41 11.22 2.14
C CYS A 225 6.49 12.37 2.55
N VAL A 226 6.42 13.39 1.71
CA VAL A 226 5.47 14.50 1.88
C VAL A 226 4.49 14.65 0.73
N LEU A 227 4.82 14.05 -0.42
CA LEU A 227 4.02 14.12 -1.64
C LEU A 227 3.96 12.74 -2.29
N ALA A 228 2.74 12.30 -2.58
CA ALA A 228 2.47 11.21 -3.51
C ALA A 228 1.71 11.79 -4.70
N LEU A 229 2.29 11.72 -5.90
CA LEU A 229 1.69 12.23 -7.13
C LEU A 229 1.43 11.06 -8.07
N ALA A 230 0.20 10.86 -8.52
CA ALA A 230 -0.14 9.70 -9.36
C ALA A 230 -1.12 10.04 -10.49
N ARG A 231 -1.25 9.17 -11.50
CA ARG A 231 -2.36 9.29 -12.47
C ARG A 231 -3.72 9.11 -11.80
N SER A 232 -3.80 8.17 -10.86
CA SER A 232 -4.96 7.97 -9.99
C SER A 232 -4.60 7.12 -8.78
N PHE A 233 -5.39 7.22 -7.71
CA PHE A 233 -5.24 6.42 -6.50
C PHE A 233 -6.44 5.49 -6.27
N ALA A 234 -6.19 4.38 -5.58
CA ALA A 234 -7.26 3.59 -4.99
C ALA A 234 -7.82 4.33 -3.75
N ARG A 235 -9.16 4.39 -3.64
CA ARG A 235 -9.91 5.15 -2.63
C ARG A 235 -9.39 5.04 -1.19
N ILE A 236 -9.13 3.82 -0.72
CA ILE A 236 -8.70 3.59 0.68
C ILE A 236 -7.27 4.08 0.88
N HIS A 237 -6.38 3.84 -0.07
CA HIS A 237 -5.00 4.28 0.02
C HIS A 237 -4.89 5.81 -0.01
N GLU A 238 -5.64 6.47 -0.89
CA GLU A 238 -5.73 7.94 -0.92
C GLU A 238 -6.18 8.51 0.44
N THR A 239 -7.21 7.92 1.04
CA THR A 239 -7.69 8.33 2.37
C THR A 239 -6.61 8.13 3.44
N ASN A 240 -5.87 7.03 3.39
CA ASN A 240 -4.79 6.75 4.33
C ASN A 240 -3.65 7.77 4.18
N LEU A 241 -3.23 8.12 2.96
CA LEU A 241 -2.22 9.16 2.72
C LEU A 241 -2.63 10.50 3.36
N LYS A 242 -3.87 10.93 3.11
CA LYS A 242 -4.44 12.15 3.71
C LYS A 242 -4.45 12.09 5.24
N LYS A 243 -4.85 10.95 5.83
CA LYS A 243 -4.83 10.76 7.28
C LYS A 243 -3.44 10.88 7.90
N GLN A 244 -2.39 10.46 7.19
CA GLN A 244 -1.01 10.58 7.65
C GLN A 244 -0.36 11.92 7.27
N GLY A 245 -1.11 12.87 6.70
CA GLY A 245 -0.60 14.18 6.31
C GLY A 245 0.31 14.17 5.07
N VAL A 246 0.30 13.09 4.28
CA VAL A 246 0.95 13.07 2.96
C VAL A 246 0.02 13.73 1.95
N LEU A 247 0.54 14.67 1.16
CA LEU A 247 -0.25 15.30 0.10
C LEU A 247 -0.42 14.30 -1.06
N ALA A 248 -1.65 13.86 -1.29
CA ALA A 248 -1.99 12.97 -2.39
C ALA A 248 -2.54 13.80 -3.56
N LEU A 249 -1.77 13.92 -4.64
CA LEU A 249 -2.12 14.70 -5.83
C LEU A 249 -2.29 13.80 -7.05
N THR A 250 -3.18 14.18 -7.95
CA THR A 250 -3.33 13.56 -9.26
C THR A 250 -2.98 14.52 -10.38
N PHE A 251 -2.27 14.05 -11.41
CA PHE A 251 -2.00 14.88 -12.60
C PHE A 251 -3.30 15.38 -13.23
N ALA A 252 -3.37 16.67 -13.59
CA ALA A 252 -4.48 17.18 -14.40
C ALA A 252 -4.47 16.56 -15.81
N ASP A 253 -3.29 16.47 -16.44
CA ASP A 253 -3.07 15.64 -17.62
C ASP A 253 -2.27 14.38 -17.24
N PRO A 254 -2.87 13.18 -17.29
CA PRO A 254 -2.15 11.93 -17.03
C PRO A 254 -0.90 11.73 -17.90
N ALA A 255 -0.78 12.37 -19.06
CA ALA A 255 0.41 12.30 -19.91
C ALA A 255 1.65 12.95 -19.27
N ASP A 256 1.48 13.90 -18.34
CA ASP A 256 2.59 14.55 -17.62
C ASP A 256 3.39 13.57 -16.77
N TYR A 257 2.78 12.45 -16.36
CA TYR A 257 3.49 11.33 -15.77
C TYR A 257 4.71 10.91 -16.61
N GLU A 258 4.60 10.84 -17.95
CA GLU A 258 5.68 10.38 -18.81
C GLU A 258 6.88 11.34 -18.83
N ARG A 259 6.62 12.63 -18.59
CA ARG A 259 7.61 13.71 -18.68
C ARG A 259 8.51 13.81 -17.45
N ILE A 260 8.06 13.31 -16.30
CA ILE A 260 8.89 13.28 -15.08
C ILE A 260 10.07 12.32 -15.28
N GLY A 261 11.28 12.87 -15.14
CA GLY A 261 12.58 12.20 -15.14
C GLY A 261 13.06 11.79 -13.74
N GLU A 262 14.08 10.94 -13.70
CA GLU A 262 14.60 10.33 -12.46
C GLU A 262 15.29 11.34 -11.55
N ASP A 263 16.07 12.23 -12.15
CA ASP A 263 16.90 13.21 -11.45
C ASP A 263 16.20 14.58 -11.34
N ASP A 264 14.92 14.65 -11.72
CA ASP A 264 14.12 15.86 -11.59
C ASP A 264 13.92 16.24 -10.12
N ARG A 265 13.61 17.52 -9.91
CA ARG A 265 13.24 18.09 -8.61
C ARG A 265 11.84 18.66 -8.69
N ILE A 266 11.00 18.27 -7.73
CA ILE A 266 9.58 18.61 -7.71
C ILE A 266 9.33 19.69 -6.66
N ALA A 267 8.60 20.73 -7.04
CA ALA A 267 8.07 21.74 -6.15
C ALA A 267 6.55 21.81 -6.25
N VAL A 268 5.89 22.15 -5.16
CA VAL A 268 4.44 22.37 -5.11
C VAL A 268 4.19 23.70 -4.44
N SER A 269 3.53 24.61 -5.16
CA SER A 269 3.25 25.97 -4.70
C SER A 269 1.77 26.18 -4.41
N GLY A 270 1.47 27.17 -3.56
CA GLY A 270 0.10 27.51 -3.17
C GLY A 270 -0.46 26.69 -2.02
N LEU A 271 0.40 26.06 -1.21
CA LEU A 271 -0.05 25.21 -0.09
C LEU A 271 -0.68 26.01 1.06
N ALA A 272 -0.32 27.29 1.21
CA ALA A 272 -0.94 28.19 2.18
C ALA A 272 -2.43 28.44 1.88
N ASP A 273 -2.76 28.54 0.60
CA ASP A 273 -4.11 28.82 0.12
C ASP A 273 -4.88 27.56 -0.29
N LEU A 274 -4.39 26.37 0.10
CA LEU A 274 -5.01 25.09 -0.18
C LEU A 274 -6.49 25.11 0.24
N ALA A 275 -7.37 24.81 -0.71
CA ALA A 275 -8.82 24.84 -0.55
C ALA A 275 -9.47 23.70 -1.36
N PRO A 276 -10.63 23.18 -0.95
CA PRO A 276 -11.32 22.13 -1.70
C PRO A 276 -11.57 22.54 -3.15
N ASP A 277 -11.49 21.57 -4.05
CA ASP A 277 -11.72 21.73 -5.50
C ASP A 277 -10.83 22.75 -6.22
N GLN A 278 -9.74 23.22 -5.59
CA GLN A 278 -8.73 24.06 -6.24
C GLN A 278 -7.49 23.24 -6.62
N PRO A 279 -7.01 23.31 -7.88
CA PRO A 279 -5.76 22.68 -8.25
C PRO A 279 -4.57 23.38 -7.59
N VAL A 280 -3.46 22.65 -7.47
CA VAL A 280 -2.15 23.20 -7.09
C VAL A 280 -1.20 23.17 -8.28
N THR A 281 -0.22 24.06 -8.27
CA THR A 281 0.82 24.09 -9.32
C THR A 281 1.99 23.24 -8.90
N VAL A 282 2.33 22.26 -9.74
CA VAL A 282 3.53 21.45 -9.61
C VAL A 282 4.57 21.95 -10.62
N GLU A 283 5.76 22.27 -10.13
CA GLU A 283 6.90 22.66 -10.96
C GLU A 283 7.95 21.55 -10.92
N VAL A 284 8.55 21.29 -12.09
CA VAL A 284 9.58 20.27 -12.29
C VAL A 284 10.81 20.97 -12.83
N THR A 285 11.92 20.83 -12.10
CA THR A 285 13.23 21.30 -12.54
C THR A 285 14.08 20.10 -12.95
N ALA A 286 14.48 20.06 -14.22
CA ALA A 286 15.37 19.04 -14.77
C ALA A 286 16.83 19.32 -14.39
N PRO A 287 17.74 18.31 -14.48
CA PRO A 287 19.15 18.48 -14.12
C PRO A 287 19.91 19.54 -14.93
N ASP A 288 19.47 19.86 -16.14
CA ASP A 288 20.03 20.91 -16.99
C ASP A 288 19.51 22.31 -16.66
N GLY A 289 18.61 22.42 -15.67
CA GLY A 289 17.95 23.65 -15.25
C GLY A 289 16.70 24.01 -16.04
N ALA A 290 16.27 23.17 -16.99
CA ALA A 290 15.00 23.37 -17.67
C ALA A 290 13.84 23.21 -16.69
N VAL A 291 12.88 24.14 -16.75
CA VAL A 291 11.72 24.16 -15.85
C VAL A 291 10.45 24.03 -16.67
N TRP A 292 9.53 23.21 -16.18
CA TRP A 292 8.17 23.15 -16.68
C TRP A 292 7.19 22.97 -15.51
N ALA A 293 5.95 23.40 -15.71
CA ALA A 293 4.92 23.32 -14.68
C ALA A 293 3.62 22.75 -15.26
N PHE A 294 2.82 22.17 -14.38
CA PHE A 294 1.51 21.63 -14.68
C PHE A 294 0.59 21.75 -13.45
N GLU A 295 -0.71 21.70 -13.70
CA GLU A 295 -1.69 21.64 -12.61
C GLU A 295 -1.84 20.21 -12.11
N ALA A 296 -1.99 20.06 -10.80
CA ALA A 296 -2.38 18.81 -10.17
C ALA A 296 -3.63 19.01 -9.32
N HIS A 297 -4.49 18.00 -9.30
CA HIS A 297 -5.73 17.99 -8.55
C HIS A 297 -5.58 17.24 -7.22
N HIS A 298 -6.48 17.51 -6.30
CA HIS A 298 -6.67 16.74 -5.08
C HIS A 298 -8.17 16.67 -4.74
N THR A 299 -8.55 15.74 -3.88
CA THR A 299 -9.93 15.63 -3.37
C THR A 299 -10.03 15.89 -1.87
N LEU A 300 -9.17 16.78 -1.35
CA LEU A 300 -9.19 17.19 0.06
C LEU A 300 -10.44 18.01 0.37
N SER A 301 -11.18 17.62 1.42
CA SER A 301 -12.17 18.49 2.08
C SER A 301 -11.50 19.43 3.07
N ASP A 302 -12.22 20.43 3.59
CA ASP A 302 -11.71 21.35 4.62
C ASP A 302 -11.13 20.60 5.83
N GLU A 303 -11.83 19.57 6.32
CA GLU A 303 -11.34 18.74 7.41
C GLU A 303 -10.04 18.01 7.06
N GLN A 304 -9.91 17.52 5.82
CA GLN A 304 -8.69 16.83 5.38
C GLN A 304 -7.52 17.81 5.19
N ILE A 305 -7.80 19.07 4.86
CA ILE A 305 -6.80 20.16 4.85
C ILE A 305 -6.33 20.44 6.29
N GLU A 306 -7.21 20.40 7.30
CA GLU A 306 -6.79 20.47 8.70
C GLU A 306 -5.85 19.31 9.08
N TRP A 307 -6.13 18.09 8.63
CA TRP A 307 -5.26 16.93 8.87
C TRP A 307 -3.87 17.14 8.27
N PHE A 308 -3.82 17.64 7.03
CA PHE A 308 -2.57 18.00 6.36
C PHE A 308 -1.78 19.03 7.17
N ARG A 309 -2.41 20.15 7.54
CA ARG A 309 -1.78 21.23 8.31
C ARG A 309 -1.25 20.75 9.66
N ALA A 310 -2.02 19.92 10.35
CA ALA A 310 -1.61 19.35 11.64
C ALA A 310 -0.56 18.24 11.52
N GLY A 311 -0.24 17.78 10.31
CA GLY A 311 0.71 16.69 10.03
C GLY A 311 0.10 15.29 10.09
N SER A 312 -1.09 15.13 10.67
CA SER A 312 -1.93 13.93 10.59
C SER A 312 -3.32 14.19 11.18
N ALA A 313 -4.28 13.32 10.85
CA ALA A 313 -5.60 13.31 11.48
C ALA A 313 -5.52 13.02 13.00
N LEU A 314 -4.57 12.18 13.43
CA LEU A 314 -4.38 11.83 14.84
C LEU A 314 -3.95 13.05 15.67
N ASN A 315 -3.14 13.94 15.10
CA ASN A 315 -2.72 15.18 15.75
C ASN A 315 -3.92 16.11 16.04
N ILE A 316 -4.91 16.17 15.13
CA ILE A 316 -6.17 16.91 15.35
C ILE A 316 -6.99 16.29 16.47
N ILE A 317 -7.12 14.96 16.51
CA ILE A 317 -7.88 14.29 17.58
C ILE A 317 -7.24 14.57 18.94
N ARG A 318 -5.91 14.49 19.03
CA ARG A 318 -5.16 14.78 20.25
C ARG A 318 -5.35 16.23 20.71
N SER A 319 -5.29 17.20 19.81
CA SER A 319 -5.46 18.62 20.18
C SER A 319 -6.86 18.91 20.69
N ARG A 320 -7.90 18.32 20.07
CA ARG A 320 -9.29 18.46 20.51
C ARG A 320 -9.57 17.78 21.86
N ALA A 321 -9.02 16.58 22.09
CA ALA A 321 -9.17 15.88 23.37
C ALA A 321 -8.47 16.63 24.52
N GLY A 322 -7.30 17.22 24.27
CA GLY A 322 -6.58 18.01 25.27
C GLY A 322 -7.23 19.37 25.59
N GLN A 323 -8.16 19.86 24.76
CA GLN A 323 -8.95 21.07 25.03
C GLN A 323 -10.23 20.80 25.85
N GLN A 324 -10.65 19.53 25.95
CA GLN A 324 -11.83 19.09 26.71
C GLN A 324 -11.50 18.57 28.11
N ALA A 325 -10.21 18.44 28.45
CA ALA A 325 -9.70 18.04 29.77
C ALA A 325 -9.23 19.27 30.56
#